data_AF-A0A7X0SLG0-F1
#
_entry.id   AF-A0A7X0SLG0-F1
#
_cell.length_a   1.000
_cell.length_b   1.000
_cell.length_c   1.000
_cell.angle_alpha   90.00
_cell.angle_beta   90.00
_cell.angle_gamma   90.00
#
_symmetry.space_group_name_H-M   'P 1'
#
loop_
_entity.id
_entity.type
_entity.pdbx_description
1 polymer ?
#
loop_
_entity_poly.entity_id
_entity_poly.type
_entity_poly.pdbx_seq_one_letter_code
_entity_poly.pdbx_strand_id
1 'polypeptide(L)'
;MESIQTITTVQQACAWIGLPRSTYYRWKKQGLPTKPDALVSRVQELCQKHRFRYGYRKITVQLRRQETVNHKRVQRIMQRHSWQCRVKVKKRKHSGQLAQIAEHLLKRQFHADRPLQKLVTDITYLPYGGVMSACTFRTRA
;
A
#
# COMPACT_ATOMS: atom_id res chain seq x y z
N MET A 1 -36.70 -7.68 14.22
CA MET A 1 -37.70 -8.70 14.61
C MET A 1 -37.92 -8.81 16.11
N GLU A 2 -37.10 -8.21 16.98
CA GLU A 2 -37.33 -8.28 18.44
C GLU A 2 -38.47 -7.36 18.91
N SER A 3 -38.76 -6.28 18.18
CA SER A 3 -39.85 -5.33 18.48
C SER A 3 -41.26 -5.82 18.16
N ILE A 4 -41.43 -6.95 17.46
CA ILE A 4 -42.73 -7.44 16.94
C ILE A 4 -43.28 -8.60 17.80
N GLN A 5 -42.50 -9.12 18.75
CA GLN A 5 -42.84 -10.30 19.56
C GLN A 5 -44.04 -10.09 20.49
N THR A 6 -44.44 -8.84 20.72
CA THR A 6 -45.62 -8.47 21.52
C THR A 6 -46.94 -8.62 20.77
N ILE A 7 -46.91 -8.64 19.44
CA ILE A 7 -48.12 -8.58 18.59
C ILE A 7 -48.30 -9.87 17.78
N THR A 8 -47.20 -10.55 17.41
CA THR A 8 -47.25 -11.69 16.47
C THR A 8 -46.35 -12.84 16.91
N THR A 9 -46.79 -14.08 16.64
CA THR A 9 -45.96 -15.26 16.89
C THR A 9 -44.81 -15.39 15.88
N VAL A 10 -43.68 -15.95 16.30
CA VAL A 10 -42.50 -16.19 15.43
C VAL A 10 -42.90 -17.02 14.19
N GLN A 11 -43.87 -17.92 14.33
CA GLN A 11 -44.37 -18.76 13.24
C GLN A 11 -45.10 -17.94 12.17
N GLN A 12 -45.99 -17.03 12.57
CA GLN A 12 -46.69 -16.13 11.64
C GLN A 12 -45.72 -15.17 10.94
N ALA A 13 -44.77 -14.59 11.67
CA ALA A 13 -43.74 -13.72 11.10
C ALA A 13 -42.85 -14.46 10.08
N CYS A 14 -42.49 -15.72 10.37
CA CYS A 14 -41.75 -16.57 9.43
C CYS A 14 -42.59 -16.93 8.20
N ALA A 15 -43.89 -17.17 8.36
CA ALA A 15 -44.81 -17.46 7.26
C ALA A 15 -44.97 -16.28 6.30
N TRP A 16 -45.10 -15.05 6.81
CA TRP A 16 -45.20 -13.84 5.98
C TRP A 16 -43.96 -13.57 5.12
N ILE A 17 -42.78 -13.98 5.60
CA ILE A 17 -41.50 -13.80 4.90
C ILE A 17 -41.14 -15.04 4.07
N GLY A 18 -41.90 -16.13 4.17
CA GLY A 18 -41.62 -17.38 3.47
C GLY A 18 -40.37 -18.12 3.97
N LEU A 19 -39.97 -17.89 5.23
CA LEU A 19 -38.82 -18.55 5.83
C LEU A 19 -39.26 -19.70 6.74
N PRO A 20 -38.59 -20.86 6.73
CA PRO A 20 -38.90 -21.91 7.68
C PRO A 20 -38.44 -21.53 9.09
N ARG A 21 -39.25 -21.86 10.11
CA ARG A 21 -39.02 -21.56 11.53
C ARG A 21 -37.62 -21.98 12.01
N SER A 22 -37.13 -23.13 11.52
CA SER A 22 -35.79 -23.64 11.84
C SER A 22 -34.67 -22.69 11.43
N THR A 23 -34.82 -21.97 10.32
CA THR A 23 -33.84 -20.99 9.82
C THR A 23 -33.74 -19.78 10.75
N TYR A 24 -34.87 -19.29 11.26
CA TYR A 24 -34.89 -18.19 12.22
C TYR A 24 -34.16 -18.55 13.52
N TYR A 25 -34.45 -19.71 14.13
CA TYR A 25 -33.77 -20.12 15.35
C TYR A 25 -32.30 -20.48 15.11
N ARG A 26 -31.95 -21.02 13.93
CA ARG A 26 -30.56 -21.24 13.53
C ARG A 26 -29.79 -19.93 13.47
N TRP A 27 -30.37 -18.90 12.85
CA TRP A 27 -29.78 -17.56 12.80
C TRP A 27 -29.69 -16.91 14.18
N LYS A 28 -30.76 -17.00 14.99
CA LYS A 28 -30.75 -16.51 16.39
C LYS A 28 -29.67 -17.18 17.24
N LYS A 29 -29.47 -18.50 17.06
CA LYS A 29 -28.45 -19.28 17.76
C LYS A 29 -27.02 -18.94 17.29
N GLN A 30 -26.85 -18.48 16.04
CA GLN A 30 -25.54 -18.00 15.57
C GLN A 30 -25.07 -16.76 16.33
N GLY A 31 -25.98 -16.04 17.01
CA GLY A 31 -25.65 -14.95 17.94
C GLY A 31 -25.03 -13.74 17.24
N LEU A 32 -25.07 -12.58 17.91
CA LEU A 32 -24.27 -11.43 17.49
C LEU A 32 -22.80 -11.86 17.38
N PRO A 33 -22.05 -11.34 16.38
CA PRO A 33 -20.65 -11.70 16.20
C PRO A 33 -19.92 -11.52 17.54
N THR A 34 -19.21 -12.58 17.93
CA THR A 34 -18.36 -12.70 19.10
C THR A 34 -17.69 -11.37 19.44
N LYS A 35 -17.66 -11.02 20.74
CA LYS A 35 -16.95 -9.88 21.34
C LYS A 35 -15.73 -9.47 20.52
N PRO A 36 -15.45 -8.17 20.34
CA PRO A 36 -14.30 -7.70 19.58
C PRO A 36 -13.06 -8.46 20.06
N ASP A 37 -12.53 -9.27 19.15
CA ASP A 37 -11.41 -10.18 19.39
C ASP A 37 -10.29 -9.34 20.02
N ALA A 38 -9.80 -9.68 21.22
CA ALA A 38 -8.77 -8.88 21.90
C ALA A 38 -7.53 -8.62 21.00
N LEU A 39 -7.30 -9.56 20.07
CA LEU A 39 -6.28 -9.50 19.05
C LEU A 39 -6.49 -8.35 18.04
N VAL A 40 -7.74 -8.01 17.69
CA VAL A 40 -8.06 -6.88 16.79
C VAL A 40 -7.64 -5.56 17.43
N SER A 41 -7.98 -5.35 18.70
CA SER A 41 -7.57 -4.16 19.45
C SER A 41 -6.05 -4.04 19.53
N ARG A 42 -5.36 -5.16 19.77
CA ARG A 42 -3.88 -5.18 19.82
C ARG A 42 -3.23 -4.87 18.47
N VAL A 43 -3.78 -5.40 17.38
CA VAL A 43 -3.33 -5.09 16.01
C VAL A 43 -3.57 -3.60 15.72
N GLN A 44 -4.69 -3.03 16.16
CA GLN A 44 -5.00 -1.62 16.00
C GLN A 44 -3.96 -0.73 16.71
N GLU A 45 -3.66 -1.01 17.97
CA GLU A 45 -2.65 -0.29 18.76
C GLU A 45 -1.28 -0.29 18.07
N LEU A 46 -0.85 -1.45 17.57
CA LEU A 46 0.43 -1.58 16.86
C LEU A 46 0.43 -0.83 15.52
N CYS A 47 -0.66 -0.88 14.77
CA CYS A 47 -0.82 -0.12 13.54
C CYS A 47 -0.71 1.38 13.78
N GLN A 48 -1.42 1.89 14.79
CA GLN A 48 -1.42 3.31 15.16
C GLN A 48 -0.04 3.77 15.66
N LYS A 49 0.61 2.98 16.53
CA LYS A 49 1.97 3.25 17.04
C LYS A 49 2.97 3.46 15.91
N HIS A 50 2.87 2.66 14.85
CA HIS A 50 3.77 2.74 13.68
C HIS A 50 3.24 3.61 12.55
N ARG A 51 2.16 4.37 12.77
CA ARG A 51 1.52 5.24 11.77
C ARG A 51 1.23 4.51 10.45
N PHE A 52 0.79 3.26 10.53
CA PHE A 52 0.49 2.38 9.38
C PHE A 52 1.66 2.17 8.40
N ARG A 53 2.90 2.29 8.89
CA ARG A 53 4.11 2.10 8.07
C ARG A 53 4.59 0.65 8.05
N TYR A 54 4.06 -0.17 8.93
CA TYR A 54 4.37 -1.58 9.04
C TYR A 54 3.25 -2.40 8.41
N GLY A 55 3.63 -3.37 7.56
CA GLY A 55 2.70 -4.35 7.03
C GLY A 55 2.48 -5.53 7.97
N TYR A 56 1.57 -6.41 7.58
CA TYR A 56 1.15 -7.57 8.40
C TYR A 56 2.32 -8.47 8.82
N ARG A 57 3.36 -8.62 8.00
CA ARG A 57 4.56 -9.42 8.35
C ARG A 57 5.29 -8.84 9.57
N LYS A 58 5.56 -7.54 9.56
CA LYS A 58 6.25 -6.86 10.68
C LYS A 58 5.39 -6.83 11.94
N ILE A 59 4.10 -6.57 11.77
CA ILE A 59 3.13 -6.59 12.87
C ILE A 59 3.05 -8.00 13.49
N THR A 60 3.00 -9.05 12.67
CA THR A 60 3.00 -10.45 13.16
C THR A 60 4.25 -10.77 13.96
N VAL A 61 5.44 -10.37 13.49
CA VAL A 61 6.70 -10.58 14.25
C VAL A 61 6.65 -9.87 15.60
N GLN A 62 6.06 -8.67 15.65
CA GLN A 62 5.94 -7.91 16.89
C GLN A 62 4.91 -8.51 17.85
N LEU A 63 3.78 -9.00 17.34
CA LEU A 63 2.79 -9.77 18.12
C LEU A 63 3.37 -11.09 18.65
N ARG A 64 4.19 -11.78 17.85
CA ARG A 64 4.82 -13.06 18.22
C ARG A 64 5.75 -13.00 19.43
N ARG A 65 6.16 -11.80 19.84
CA ARG A 65 6.94 -11.60 21.08
C ARG A 65 6.10 -11.77 22.34
N GLN A 66 4.77 -11.62 22.22
CA GLN A 66 3.84 -11.70 23.34
C GLN A 66 2.89 -12.89 23.20
N GLU A 67 2.51 -13.26 21.97
CA GLU A 67 1.49 -14.29 21.70
C GLU A 67 1.79 -15.11 20.43
N THR A 68 1.47 -16.39 20.43
CA THR A 68 1.59 -17.25 19.24
C THR A 68 0.45 -17.01 18.26
N VAL A 69 0.66 -16.08 17.31
CA VAL A 69 -0.34 -15.73 16.28
C VAL A 69 0.08 -16.17 14.87
N ASN A 70 -0.89 -16.70 14.12
CA ASN A 70 -0.73 -17.01 12.70
C ASN A 70 -0.80 -15.72 11.84
N HIS A 71 0.19 -15.53 10.96
CA HIS A 71 0.28 -14.38 10.06
C HIS A 71 -0.95 -14.22 9.15
N LYS A 72 -1.62 -15.31 8.75
CA LYS A 72 -2.84 -15.27 7.93
C LYS A 72 -4.02 -14.64 8.69
N ARG A 73 -4.09 -14.82 10.01
CA ARG A 73 -5.13 -14.19 10.85
C ARG A 73 -4.91 -12.69 10.94
N VAL A 74 -3.68 -12.26 11.20
CA VAL A 74 -3.29 -10.83 11.21
C VAL A 74 -3.60 -10.17 9.87
N GLN A 75 -3.25 -10.83 8.77
CA GLN A 75 -3.53 -10.32 7.42
C GLN A 75 -5.03 -10.13 7.18
N ARG A 76 -5.88 -11.11 7.51
CA ARG A 76 -7.34 -11.00 7.36
C ARG A 76 -7.92 -9.85 8.19
N ILE A 77 -7.44 -9.66 9.42
CA ILE A 77 -7.87 -8.55 10.28
C ILE A 77 -7.49 -7.21 9.65
N MET A 78 -6.23 -7.04 9.25
CA MET A 78 -5.79 -5.80 8.61
C MET A 78 -6.54 -5.50 7.32
N GLN A 79 -6.88 -6.52 6.53
CA GLN A 79 -7.68 -6.36 5.31
C GLN A 79 -9.12 -5.95 5.63
N ARG A 80 -9.76 -6.58 6.61
CA ARG A 80 -11.14 -6.26 7.03
C ARG A 80 -11.28 -4.82 7.52
N HIS A 81 -10.27 -4.29 8.19
CA HIS A 81 -10.27 -2.92 8.74
C HIS A 81 -9.52 -1.90 7.87
N SER A 82 -9.07 -2.28 6.67
CA SER A 82 -8.31 -1.42 5.76
C SER A 82 -7.02 -0.82 6.36
N TRP A 83 -6.40 -1.50 7.32
CA TRP A 83 -5.16 -1.06 7.99
C TRP A 83 -3.89 -1.42 7.21
N GLN A 84 -3.92 -1.24 5.89
CA GLN A 84 -2.82 -1.65 5.03
C GLN A 84 -1.62 -0.71 5.16
N CYS A 85 -0.44 -1.23 4.84
CA CYS A 85 0.80 -0.46 4.91
C CYS A 85 0.77 0.71 3.92
N ARG A 86 1.03 1.92 4.38
CA ARG A 86 1.15 3.11 3.50
C ARG A 86 2.37 2.96 2.59
N VAL A 87 2.18 3.29 1.31
CA VAL A 87 3.27 3.29 0.31
C VAL A 87 4.29 4.35 0.70
N LYS A 88 5.57 3.95 0.79
CA LYS A 88 6.67 4.90 1.01
C LYS A 88 7.00 5.57 -0.32
N VAL A 89 6.77 6.88 -0.41
CA VAL A 89 7.24 7.69 -1.53
C VAL A 89 8.77 7.62 -1.59
N LYS A 90 9.32 7.29 -2.77
CA LYS A 90 10.77 7.32 -3.01
C LYS A 90 11.23 8.78 -2.95
N LYS A 91 12.06 9.12 -1.96
CA LYS A 91 12.74 10.42 -1.94
C LYS A 91 13.85 10.41 -3.00
N ARG A 92 13.75 11.24 -4.04
CA ARG A 92 14.90 11.52 -4.92
C ARG A 92 15.90 12.31 -4.10
N LYS A 93 17.12 11.78 -3.96
CA LYS A 93 18.24 12.58 -3.47
C LYS A 93 18.65 13.47 -4.63
N HIS A 94 18.69 14.78 -4.41
CA HIS A 94 19.37 15.67 -5.34
C HIS A 94 20.84 15.28 -5.29
N SER A 95 21.40 14.75 -6.38
CA SER A 95 22.86 14.71 -6.52
C SER A 95 23.33 16.14 -6.32
N GLY A 96 24.31 16.38 -5.44
CA GLY A 96 24.72 17.74 -5.06
C GLY A 96 25.00 18.65 -6.26
N GLN A 97 25.18 19.94 -6.00
CA GLN A 97 25.59 20.89 -7.03
C GLN A 97 26.86 20.37 -7.72
N LEU A 98 26.83 20.25 -9.06
CA LEU A 98 28.01 19.85 -9.82
C LEU A 98 29.12 20.85 -9.51
N ALA A 99 30.30 20.37 -9.11
CA ALA A 99 31.41 21.21 -8.65
C ALA A 99 31.91 22.21 -9.72
N GLN A 100 31.63 21.93 -10.99
CA GLN A 100 31.95 22.82 -12.10
C GLN A 100 30.85 22.70 -13.16
N ILE A 101 30.09 23.78 -13.33
CA ILE A 101 29.20 23.94 -14.47
C ILE A 101 30.04 24.61 -15.56
N ALA A 102 30.36 23.87 -16.63
CA ALA A 102 30.98 24.46 -17.80
C ALA A 102 30.03 25.50 -18.41
N GLU A 103 30.59 26.60 -18.91
CA GLU A 103 29.79 27.64 -19.54
C GLU A 103 29.03 27.08 -20.75
N HIS A 104 27.74 27.41 -20.86
CA HIS A 104 26.92 27.01 -21.99
C HIS A 104 27.23 27.87 -23.22
N LEU A 105 28.30 27.52 -23.93
CA LEU A 105 28.84 28.28 -25.06
C LEU A 105 27.84 28.42 -26.23
N LEU A 106 26.98 27.42 -26.47
CA LEU A 106 26.04 27.46 -27.60
C LEU A 106 24.87 28.43 -27.41
N LYS A 107 24.45 28.74 -26.18
CA LYS A 107 23.27 29.58 -25.89
C LYS A 107 22.03 29.25 -26.76
N ARG A 108 21.81 27.96 -27.06
CA ARG A 108 20.73 27.43 -27.94
C ARG A 108 20.79 27.89 -29.40
N GLN A 109 21.94 28.34 -29.89
CA GLN A 109 22.18 28.71 -31.28
C GLN A 109 22.70 27.50 -32.06
N PHE A 110 21.79 26.72 -32.66
CA PHE A 110 22.12 25.48 -33.38
C PHE A 110 22.46 25.68 -34.87
N HIS A 111 22.21 26.87 -35.43
CA HIS A 111 22.54 27.17 -36.83
C HIS A 111 24.06 27.32 -37.04
N ALA A 112 24.60 26.77 -38.13
CA ALA A 112 25.99 26.88 -38.55
C ALA A 112 26.07 27.02 -40.08
N ASP A 113 27.02 27.83 -40.56
CA ASP A 113 27.17 28.13 -42.00
C ASP A 113 27.99 27.06 -42.74
N ARG A 114 28.79 26.28 -41.99
CA ARG A 114 29.60 25.17 -42.50
C ARG A 114 29.52 23.98 -41.54
N PRO A 115 29.67 22.74 -42.04
CA PRO A 115 29.72 21.55 -41.19
C PRO A 115 30.90 21.64 -40.19
N LEU A 116 30.80 20.92 -39.07
CA LEU A 116 31.81 20.86 -38.00
C LEU A 116 32.10 22.18 -37.25
N GLN A 117 31.34 23.26 -37.46
CA GLN A 117 31.48 24.50 -36.70
C GLN A 117 30.89 24.43 -35.29
N LYS A 118 29.88 23.59 -35.08
CA LYS A 118 29.21 23.38 -33.78
C LYS A 118 29.00 21.88 -33.58
N LEU A 119 29.62 21.32 -32.53
CA LEU A 119 29.49 19.92 -32.16
C LEU A 119 28.90 19.84 -30.75
N VAL A 120 27.79 19.12 -30.62
CA VAL A 120 27.13 18.87 -29.34
C VAL A 120 27.09 17.37 -29.14
N THR A 121 27.56 16.91 -27.97
CA THR A 121 27.48 15.51 -27.57
C THR A 121 26.65 15.41 -26.31
N ASP A 122 25.61 14.60 -26.33
CA ASP A 122 24.92 14.19 -25.12
C ASP A 122 25.71 13.07 -24.44
N ILE A 123 25.91 13.19 -23.12
CA ILE A 123 26.48 12.12 -22.30
C ILE A 123 25.30 11.38 -21.68
N THR A 124 25.08 10.14 -22.11
CA THR A 124 24.09 9.27 -21.49
C THR A 124 24.80 8.30 -20.56
N TYR A 125 24.48 8.37 -19.26
CA TYR A 125 24.99 7.40 -18.30
C TYR A 125 24.18 6.11 -18.36
N LEU A 126 24.84 5.01 -18.71
CA LEU A 126 24.25 3.67 -18.69
C LEU A 126 24.69 2.96 -17.40
N PRO A 127 23.76 2.34 -16.66
CA PRO A 127 24.11 1.55 -15.49
C PRO A 127 24.77 0.24 -15.93
N TYR A 128 26.06 0.06 -15.62
CA TYR A 128 26.79 -1.19 -15.88
C TYR A 128 27.58 -1.61 -14.63
N GLY A 129 27.38 -2.85 -14.16
CA GLY A 129 28.16 -3.40 -13.05
C GLY A 129 28.05 -2.66 -11.69
N GLY A 130 26.99 -1.88 -11.46
CA GLY A 130 26.81 -1.11 -10.23
C GLY A 130 27.53 0.25 -10.23
N VAL A 131 28.22 0.60 -11.31
CA VAL A 131 28.82 1.92 -11.56
C VAL A 131 28.11 2.61 -12.74
N MET A 132 27.97 3.93 -12.66
CA MET A 132 27.46 4.74 -13.78
C MET A 132 28.60 4.95 -14.78
N SER A 133 28.52 4.27 -15.93
CA SER A 133 29.49 4.46 -17.02
C SER A 133 28.91 5.45 -18.03
N ALA A 134 29.70 6.45 -18.41
CA ALA A 134 29.32 7.41 -19.44
C ALA A 134 29.45 6.77 -20.83
N CYS A 135 28.37 6.74 -21.60
CA CYS A 135 28.39 6.32 -22.99
C CYS A 135 28.02 7.54 -23.86
N THR A 136 28.92 7.93 -24.76
CA THR A 136 28.74 9.10 -25.62
C THR A 136 28.33 8.64 -27.01
N PHE A 137 27.13 9.00 -27.45
CA PHE A 137 26.72 8.79 -28.84
C PHE A 137 27.19 9.99 -29.67
N ARG A 138 28.10 9.75 -30.62
CA ARG A 138 28.54 10.79 -31.56
C ARG A 138 27.56 10.88 -32.72
N THR A 139 26.62 11.81 -32.67
CA THR A 139 25.93 12.27 -33.88
C THR A 139 26.84 13.21 -34.66
N ARG A 140 27.27 12.79 -35.86
CA ARG A 140 27.90 13.69 -36.85
C ARG A 140 26.80 14.52 -37.51
N ALA A 141 26.94 15.84 -37.43
CA ALA A 141 26.20 16.82 -38.24
C ALA A 141 27.21 17.68 -39.00
#